data_AF-A0A4Q3CI13-F1
#
_entry.id   AF-A0A4Q3CI13-F1
#
_cell.length_a   1.000
_cell.length_b   1.000
_cell.length_c   1.000
_cell.angle_alpha   90.00
_cell.angle_beta   90.00
_cell.angle_gamma   90.00
#
_symmetry.space_group_name_H-M   'P 1'
#
loop_
_entity.id
_entity.type
_entity.pdbx_description
1 polymer ?
#
loop_
_entity_poly.entity_id
_entity_poly.type
_entity_poly.pdbx_seq_one_letter_code
_entity_poly.pdbx_strand_id
1 'polypeptide(L)'
;MTILENDHLKVTIDAKGAQLSSLINKQTGVEQMWQADASVWGYHAPNLFPIVGGLLNNELHVDGKTYKMNRHGFARQSEFLILDGDEEHAGFSLPYSEHTLEVYPYKFDFQVLYTLIDNALRITYKLINRDTQPVYFSVGGHPAFNVPFNEGETYEDYYLEFETQEDLQA
;
A
#
# COMPACT_ATOMS: atom_id res chain seq x y z
N MET A 1 -0.60 -15.54 -0.81
CA MET A 1 0.75 -15.02 -0.59
C MET A 1 1.52 -15.22 -1.88
N THR A 2 2.15 -14.17 -2.38
CA THR A 2 2.96 -14.15 -3.60
C THR A 2 4.38 -13.77 -3.21
N ILE A 3 5.38 -14.47 -3.76
CA ILE A 3 6.79 -14.22 -3.51
C ILE A 3 7.42 -13.77 -4.82
N LEU A 4 8.13 -12.64 -4.77
CA LEU A 4 8.99 -12.17 -5.85
C LEU A 4 10.45 -12.25 -5.38
N GLU A 5 11.35 -12.67 -6.25
CA GLU A 5 12.77 -12.81 -5.92
C GLU A 5 13.65 -12.57 -7.14
N ASN A 6 14.74 -11.82 -6.95
CA ASN A 6 15.84 -11.71 -7.90
C ASN A 6 17.18 -11.89 -7.17
N ASP A 7 18.31 -11.53 -7.79
CA ASP A 7 19.64 -11.66 -7.18
C ASP A 7 19.83 -10.80 -5.90
N HIS A 8 19.07 -9.71 -5.75
CA HIS A 8 19.26 -8.72 -4.69
C HIS A 8 18.21 -8.78 -3.59
N LEU A 9 16.94 -9.01 -3.94
CA LEU A 9 15.81 -8.87 -3.05
C LEU A 9 14.93 -10.12 -3.06
N LYS A 10 14.32 -10.39 -1.91
CA LYS A 10 13.19 -11.31 -1.77
C LYS A 10 12.02 -10.58 -1.13
N VAL A 11 10.87 -10.62 -1.77
CA VAL A 11 9.68 -9.84 -1.39
C VAL A 11 8.49 -10.77 -1.21
N THR A 12 7.70 -10.54 -0.16
CA THR A 12 6.44 -11.24 0.08
C THR A 12 5.27 -10.26 0.06
N ILE A 13 4.22 -10.60 -0.69
CA ILE A 13 3.01 -9.81 -0.83
C ILE A 13 1.78 -10.65 -0.47
N ASP A 14 0.92 -10.11 0.38
CA ASP A 14 -0.35 -10.70 0.75
C ASP A 14 -1.46 -10.28 -0.22
N ALA A 15 -2.32 -11.22 -0.61
CA ALA A 15 -3.47 -10.92 -1.47
C ALA A 15 -4.45 -9.95 -0.78
N LYS A 16 -4.58 -10.07 0.55
CA LYS A 16 -5.31 -9.12 1.36
C LYS A 16 -4.62 -7.76 1.34
N GLY A 17 -5.32 -6.76 0.82
CA GLY A 17 -4.82 -5.40 0.63
C GLY A 17 -3.73 -5.25 -0.41
N ALA A 18 -3.41 -6.32 -1.16
CA ALA A 18 -2.20 -6.41 -1.97
C ALA A 18 -0.96 -5.94 -1.17
N GLN A 19 -0.89 -6.24 0.13
CA GLN A 19 0.05 -5.62 1.06
C GLN A 19 1.45 -6.23 0.93
N LEU A 20 2.47 -5.39 0.77
CA LEU A 20 3.86 -5.78 1.00
C LEU A 20 4.05 -6.14 2.49
N SER A 21 4.41 -7.38 2.79
CA SER A 21 4.59 -7.88 4.16
C SER A 21 6.05 -8.21 4.51
N SER A 22 6.92 -8.42 3.53
CA SER A 22 8.36 -8.64 3.75
C SER A 22 9.18 -8.14 2.56
N LEU A 23 10.34 -7.55 2.84
CA LEU A 23 11.37 -7.16 1.87
C LEU A 23 12.74 -7.45 2.47
N ILE A 24 13.35 -8.55 2.04
CA ILE A 24 14.66 -9.00 2.52
C ILE A 24 15.73 -8.58 1.51
N ASN A 25 16.77 -7.89 2.00
CA ASN A 25 18.00 -7.70 1.26
C ASN A 25 18.82 -8.99 1.30
N LYS A 26 19.00 -9.66 0.16
CA LYS A 26 19.68 -10.97 0.10
C LYS A 26 21.19 -10.90 0.35
N GLN A 27 21.81 -9.73 0.19
CA GLN A 27 23.24 -9.56 0.44
C GLN A 27 23.54 -9.46 1.93
N THR A 28 22.65 -8.83 2.70
CA THR A 28 22.83 -8.62 4.15
C THR A 28 21.99 -9.57 5.00
N GLY A 29 20.94 -10.16 4.44
CA GLY A 29 19.94 -10.96 5.16
C GLY A 29 18.94 -10.13 5.97
N VAL A 30 18.98 -8.80 5.88
CA VAL A 30 18.16 -7.90 6.71
C VAL A 30 16.74 -7.79 6.16
N GLU A 31 15.74 -8.00 7.02
CA GLU A 31 14.33 -7.69 6.78
C GLU A 31 14.08 -6.19 6.96
N GLN A 32 13.70 -5.54 5.86
CA GLN A 32 13.50 -4.09 5.83
C GLN A 32 12.12 -3.69 6.38
N MET A 33 11.11 -4.55 6.28
CA MET A 33 9.72 -4.20 6.63
C MET A 33 9.41 -4.51 8.10
N TRP A 34 8.70 -3.59 8.74
CA TRP A 34 8.09 -3.81 10.05
C TRP A 34 7.21 -5.06 10.07
N GLN A 35 7.37 -5.91 11.09
CA GLN A 35 6.76 -7.24 11.19
C GLN A 35 5.37 -7.26 11.86
N ALA A 36 4.66 -6.13 11.81
CA ALA A 36 3.26 -6.01 12.22
C ALA A 36 2.93 -6.49 13.64
N ASP A 37 3.78 -6.21 14.64
CA ASP A 37 3.44 -6.48 16.04
C ASP A 37 2.14 -5.72 16.39
N ALA A 38 1.06 -6.48 16.58
CA ALA A 38 -0.28 -5.96 16.81
C ALA A 38 -0.41 -5.16 18.11
N SER A 39 0.54 -5.31 19.05
CA SER A 39 0.58 -4.49 20.26
C SER A 39 1.05 -3.05 20.00
N VAL A 40 1.76 -2.82 18.90
CA VAL A 40 2.26 -1.50 18.47
C VAL A 40 1.51 -1.01 17.22
N TRP A 41 1.61 -1.76 16.13
CA TRP A 41 0.96 -1.47 14.85
C TRP A 41 0.82 -2.74 14.01
N GLY A 42 -0.40 -3.28 13.93
CA GLY A 42 -0.69 -4.58 13.28
C GLY A 42 -0.77 -4.59 11.75
N TYR A 43 -0.04 -3.69 11.06
CA TYR A 43 0.05 -3.68 9.59
C TYR A 43 1.53 -3.60 9.18
N HIS A 44 1.88 -4.02 7.96
CA HIS A 44 3.25 -3.93 7.40
C HIS A 44 3.40 -2.69 6.49
N ALA A 45 2.76 -2.74 5.31
CA ALA A 45 2.72 -1.64 4.34
C ALA A 45 1.37 -1.60 3.60
N PRO A 46 0.28 -1.15 4.25
CA PRO A 46 -1.04 -1.15 3.62
C PRO A 46 -1.11 -0.20 2.44
N ASN A 47 -1.80 -0.63 1.38
CA ASN A 47 -2.21 0.24 0.28
C ASN A 47 -3.49 1.00 0.66
N LEU A 48 -3.47 2.31 0.43
CA LEU A 48 -4.53 3.24 0.84
C LEU A 48 -5.35 3.65 -0.38
N PHE A 49 -6.62 3.28 -0.39
CA PHE A 49 -7.59 3.61 -1.44
C PHE A 49 -9.01 3.37 -0.91
N PRO A 50 -10.01 4.20 -1.27
CA PRO A 50 -9.96 5.34 -2.20
C PRO A 50 -9.65 6.69 -1.54
N ILE A 51 -9.23 6.70 -0.27
CA ILE A 51 -8.85 7.91 0.46
C ILE A 51 -7.53 7.69 1.18
N VAL A 52 -6.81 8.78 1.47
CA VAL A 52 -5.63 8.80 2.34
C VAL A 52 -5.98 9.62 3.58
N GLY A 53 -5.67 9.11 4.76
CA GLY A 53 -6.01 9.74 6.03
C GLY A 53 -7.46 9.53 6.43
N GLY A 54 -7.98 10.41 7.29
CA GLY A 54 -9.36 10.37 7.77
C GLY A 54 -10.22 11.43 7.10
N LEU A 55 -11.51 11.11 6.90
CA LEU A 55 -12.50 12.11 6.52
C LEU A 55 -13.13 12.72 7.76
N LEU A 56 -13.55 13.99 7.66
CA LEU A 56 -14.36 14.61 8.70
C LEU A 56 -15.61 13.75 8.94
N ASN A 57 -15.87 13.41 10.20
CA ASN A 57 -16.97 12.53 10.62
C ASN A 57 -17.01 11.13 9.97
N ASN A 58 -15.91 10.67 9.35
CA ASN A 58 -15.85 9.43 8.56
C ASN A 58 -16.88 9.41 7.41
N GLU A 59 -17.08 10.55 6.75
CA GLU A 59 -18.08 10.72 5.70
C GLU A 59 -17.49 11.22 4.39
N LEU A 60 -17.82 10.50 3.31
CA LEU A 60 -17.59 10.92 1.93
C LEU A 60 -18.91 11.48 1.36
N HIS A 61 -18.87 12.68 0.78
CA HIS A 61 -20.05 13.34 0.22
C HIS A 61 -19.95 13.35 -1.30
N VAL A 62 -20.92 12.75 -1.99
CA VAL A 62 -20.98 12.67 -3.46
C VAL A 62 -22.40 12.91 -3.92
N ASP A 63 -22.60 13.88 -4.81
CA ASP A 63 -23.90 14.22 -5.42
C ASP A 63 -25.06 14.38 -4.42
N GLY A 64 -24.77 15.04 -3.29
CA GLY A 64 -25.74 15.28 -2.21
C GLY A 64 -26.06 14.05 -1.35
N LYS A 65 -25.35 12.92 -1.54
CA LYS A 65 -25.44 11.72 -0.71
C LYS A 65 -24.20 11.55 0.15
N THR A 66 -24.41 10.97 1.33
CA THR A 66 -23.36 10.69 2.31
C THR A 66 -23.07 9.19 2.35
N TYR A 67 -21.78 8.84 2.30
CA TYR A 67 -21.27 7.48 2.38
C TYR A 67 -20.31 7.36 3.57
N LYS A 68 -20.44 6.30 4.36
CA LYS A 68 -19.53 6.06 5.50
C LYS A 68 -18.23 5.47 4.99
N MET A 69 -17.11 6.05 5.40
CA MET A 69 -15.77 5.62 4.97
C MET A 69 -14.79 5.65 6.15
N ASN A 70 -14.18 4.50 6.43
CA ASN A 70 -13.15 4.39 7.46
C ASN A 70 -11.84 5.03 7.01
N ARG A 71 -11.00 5.41 7.99
CA ARG A 71 -9.66 5.98 7.75
C ARG A 71 -8.84 5.13 6.76
N HIS A 72 -8.29 5.79 5.74
CA HIS A 72 -7.57 5.25 4.58
C HIS A 72 -8.36 4.30 3.66
N GLY A 73 -9.68 4.34 3.74
CA GLY A 73 -10.54 3.58 2.85
C GLY A 73 -10.58 2.09 3.17
N PHE A 74 -10.94 1.30 2.15
CA PHE A 74 -11.22 -0.13 2.29
C PHE A 74 -10.14 -1.04 1.69
N ALA A 75 -9.26 -0.53 0.81
CA ALA A 75 -8.35 -1.38 0.05
C ALA A 75 -7.51 -2.30 0.95
N ARG A 76 -6.89 -1.78 2.02
CA ARG A 76 -6.08 -2.60 2.95
C ARG A 76 -6.82 -3.76 3.63
N GLN A 77 -8.15 -3.75 3.60
CA GLN A 77 -8.99 -4.79 4.21
C GLN A 77 -9.66 -5.70 3.17
N SER A 78 -9.58 -5.34 1.88
CA SER A 78 -10.17 -6.10 0.78
C SER A 78 -9.26 -7.24 0.32
N GLU A 79 -9.85 -8.32 -0.16
CA GLU A 79 -9.11 -9.37 -0.89
C GLU A 79 -8.95 -8.94 -2.35
N PHE A 80 -7.71 -8.93 -2.84
CA PHE A 80 -7.41 -8.63 -4.24
C PHE A 80 -7.35 -9.93 -5.05
N LEU A 81 -7.80 -9.84 -6.30
CA LEU A 81 -7.55 -10.87 -7.29
C LEU A 81 -6.09 -10.79 -7.73
N ILE A 82 -5.42 -11.93 -7.76
CA ILE A 82 -4.06 -12.03 -8.33
C ILE A 82 -4.19 -11.97 -9.86
N LEU A 83 -3.48 -11.03 -10.47
CA LEU A 83 -3.27 -10.98 -11.92
C LEU A 83 -2.08 -11.86 -12.29
N ASP A 84 -1.77 -11.94 -13.59
CA ASP A 84 -0.58 -12.67 -14.04
C ASP A 84 0.73 -12.06 -13.49
N GLY A 85 1.77 -12.88 -13.44
CA GLY A 85 3.07 -12.52 -12.89
C GLY A 85 4.14 -13.57 -13.12
N ASP A 86 5.37 -13.23 -12.77
CA ASP A 86 6.55 -14.08 -12.83
C ASP A 86 7.36 -13.96 -11.53
N GLU A 87 8.62 -14.41 -11.55
CA GLU A 87 9.49 -14.37 -10.36
C GLU A 87 9.84 -12.94 -9.92
N GLU A 88 9.73 -11.94 -10.79
CA GLU A 88 10.12 -10.55 -10.52
C GLU A 88 8.94 -9.57 -10.56
N HIS A 89 7.78 -10.00 -11.05
CA HIS A 89 6.59 -9.17 -11.25
C HIS A 89 5.33 -9.84 -10.73
N ALA A 90 4.47 -9.08 -10.05
CA ALA A 90 3.11 -9.52 -9.72
C ALA A 90 2.12 -8.36 -9.78
N GLY A 91 0.94 -8.62 -10.34
CA GLY A 91 -0.19 -7.69 -10.32
C GLY A 91 -1.31 -8.15 -9.40
N PHE A 92 -2.00 -7.19 -8.80
CA PHE A 92 -3.19 -7.42 -7.97
C PHE A 92 -4.29 -6.47 -8.43
N SER A 93 -5.53 -6.93 -8.49
CA SER A 93 -6.70 -6.15 -8.90
C SER A 93 -7.82 -6.22 -7.86
N LEU A 94 -8.36 -5.05 -7.52
CA LEU A 94 -9.58 -4.88 -6.76
C LEU A 94 -10.61 -4.21 -7.69
N PRO A 95 -11.47 -5.00 -8.37
CA PRO A 95 -12.61 -4.45 -9.08
C PRO A 95 -13.66 -3.94 -8.10
N TYR A 96 -14.48 -2.99 -8.54
CA TYR A 96 -15.68 -2.63 -7.79
C TYR A 96 -16.58 -3.85 -7.58
N SER A 97 -17.28 -3.85 -6.46
CA SER A 97 -18.33 -4.81 -6.11
C SER A 97 -19.53 -4.08 -5.52
N GLU A 98 -20.63 -4.80 -5.34
CA GLU A 98 -21.81 -4.26 -4.64
C GLU A 98 -21.43 -3.69 -3.27
N HIS A 99 -20.57 -4.39 -2.51
CA HIS A 99 -20.11 -3.92 -1.20
C HIS A 99 -19.29 -2.62 -1.27
N THR A 100 -18.39 -2.48 -2.24
CA THR A 100 -17.63 -1.22 -2.37
C THR A 100 -18.54 -0.06 -2.80
N LEU A 101 -19.57 -0.35 -3.60
CA LEU A 101 -20.53 0.67 -4.05
C LEU A 101 -21.43 1.19 -2.93
N GLU A 102 -21.60 0.44 -1.83
CA GLU A 102 -22.30 0.90 -0.63
C GLU A 102 -21.60 2.07 0.07
N VAL A 103 -20.27 2.17 -0.08
CA VAL A 103 -19.43 3.15 0.63
C VAL A 103 -18.68 4.11 -0.31
N TYR A 104 -18.59 3.78 -1.60
CA TYR A 104 -17.88 4.56 -2.60
C TYR A 104 -18.57 4.41 -3.95
N PRO A 105 -19.36 5.41 -4.39
CA PRO A 105 -20.35 5.25 -5.47
C PRO A 105 -19.75 5.36 -6.88
N TYR A 106 -18.61 4.71 -7.10
CA TYR A 106 -17.90 4.72 -8.37
C TYR A 106 -17.54 3.30 -8.79
N LYS A 107 -17.67 3.01 -10.09
CA LYS A 107 -17.17 1.77 -10.68
C LYS A 107 -15.70 1.93 -11.08
N PHE A 108 -14.85 1.08 -10.52
CA PHE A 108 -13.41 1.13 -10.70
C PHE A 108 -12.80 -0.27 -10.84
N ASP A 109 -11.55 -0.32 -11.26
CA ASP A 109 -10.64 -1.44 -11.03
C ASP A 109 -9.31 -0.85 -10.56
N PHE A 110 -8.99 -1.07 -9.29
CA PHE A 110 -7.79 -0.57 -8.63
C PHE A 110 -6.74 -1.66 -8.63
N GLN A 111 -5.61 -1.39 -9.29
CA GLN A 111 -4.53 -2.33 -9.46
C GLN A 111 -3.27 -1.87 -8.74
N VAL A 112 -2.61 -2.81 -8.06
CA VAL A 112 -1.30 -2.63 -7.43
C VAL A 112 -0.34 -3.59 -8.11
N LEU A 113 0.71 -3.04 -8.73
CA LEU A 113 1.71 -3.83 -9.46
C LEU A 113 3.05 -3.72 -8.75
N TYR A 114 3.68 -4.87 -8.50
CA TYR A 114 4.99 -5.00 -7.90
C TYR A 114 5.99 -5.45 -8.96
N THR A 115 7.17 -4.84 -8.97
CA THR A 115 8.24 -5.14 -9.92
C THR A 115 9.60 -5.00 -9.25
N LEU A 116 10.39 -6.06 -9.24
CA LEU A 116 11.79 -6.03 -8.83
C LEU A 116 12.66 -5.48 -9.97
N ILE A 117 13.57 -4.57 -9.63
CA ILE A 117 14.51 -3.95 -10.56
C ILE A 117 15.83 -3.79 -9.82
N ASP A 118 16.80 -4.66 -10.11
CA ASP A 118 18.05 -4.74 -9.36
C ASP A 118 17.76 -4.82 -7.85
N ASN A 119 18.26 -3.85 -7.06
CA ASN A 119 18.04 -3.75 -5.62
C ASN A 119 16.84 -2.87 -5.22
N ALA A 120 15.91 -2.60 -6.14
CA ALA A 120 14.72 -1.78 -5.90
C ALA A 120 13.43 -2.57 -6.10
N LEU A 121 12.43 -2.28 -5.28
CA LEU A 121 11.04 -2.69 -5.50
C LEU A 121 10.24 -1.48 -6.00
N ARG A 122 9.76 -1.55 -7.24
CA ARG A 122 8.82 -0.57 -7.78
C ARG A 122 7.39 -1.02 -7.48
N ILE A 123 6.61 -0.13 -6.88
CA ILE A 123 5.17 -0.29 -6.67
C ILE A 123 4.45 0.70 -7.57
N THR A 124 3.59 0.21 -8.47
CA THR A 124 2.78 1.04 -9.37
C THR A 124 1.32 0.94 -9.01
N TYR A 125 0.69 2.07 -8.76
CA TYR A 125 -0.75 2.19 -8.58
C TYR A 125 -1.42 2.54 -9.90
N LYS A 126 -2.40 1.73 -10.33
CA LYS A 126 -3.15 1.96 -11.56
C LYS A 126 -4.64 1.88 -11.28
N LEU A 127 -5.36 2.97 -11.57
CA LEU A 127 -6.81 3.00 -11.49
C LEU A 127 -7.42 3.00 -12.88
N ILE A 128 -8.32 2.05 -13.14
CA ILE A 128 -9.11 1.99 -14.37
C ILE A 128 -10.52 2.49 -14.03
N ASN A 129 -10.92 3.60 -14.63
CA ASN A 129 -12.30 4.07 -14.53
C ASN A 129 -13.22 3.10 -15.32
N ARG A 130 -14.14 2.44 -14.62
CA ARG A 130 -15.16 1.54 -15.19
C ARG A 130 -16.56 2.15 -15.14
N ASP A 131 -16.65 3.41 -14.74
CA ASP A 131 -17.87 4.17 -14.66
C ASP A 131 -18.08 5.01 -15.93
N THR A 132 -19.29 5.53 -16.06
CA THR A 132 -19.65 6.52 -17.09
C THR A 132 -19.38 7.96 -16.64
N GLN A 133 -19.06 8.15 -15.36
CA GLN A 133 -18.75 9.43 -14.72
C GLN A 133 -17.28 9.50 -14.29
N PRO A 134 -16.75 10.71 -13.98
CA PRO A 134 -15.43 10.84 -13.37
C PRO A 134 -15.35 10.11 -12.02
N VAL A 135 -14.24 9.44 -11.77
CA VAL A 135 -13.95 8.75 -10.50
C VAL A 135 -12.95 9.58 -9.71
N TYR A 136 -13.35 10.03 -8.53
CA TYR A 136 -12.52 10.85 -7.64
C TYR A 136 -11.92 10.00 -6.54
N PHE A 137 -10.61 10.04 -6.36
CA PHE A 137 -9.90 9.19 -5.41
C PHE A 137 -8.63 9.85 -4.90
N SER A 138 -8.12 9.32 -3.79
CA SER A 138 -6.72 9.44 -3.39
C SER A 138 -6.12 8.04 -3.30
N VAL A 139 -4.82 7.94 -3.57
CA VAL A 139 -4.06 6.71 -3.45
C VAL A 139 -2.75 6.98 -2.72
N GLY A 140 -2.30 6.03 -1.91
CA GLY A 140 -1.01 6.12 -1.24
C GLY A 140 -0.51 4.78 -0.71
N GLY A 141 0.79 4.69 -0.49
CA GLY A 141 1.42 3.63 0.29
C GLY A 141 1.59 4.04 1.74
N HIS A 142 1.75 3.05 2.63
CA HIS A 142 2.01 3.31 4.05
C HIS A 142 3.02 2.31 4.64
N PRO A 143 4.21 2.15 4.04
CA PRO A 143 5.22 1.25 4.59
C PRO A 143 5.71 1.73 5.96
N ALA A 144 5.93 0.79 6.89
CA ALA A 144 6.86 1.02 7.98
C ALA A 144 8.08 0.12 7.80
N PHE A 145 9.25 0.70 8.06
CA PHE A 145 10.54 0.04 7.96
C PHE A 145 11.02 -0.35 9.36
N ASN A 146 11.70 -1.48 9.46
CA ASN A 146 12.42 -1.84 10.68
C ASN A 146 13.55 -0.83 10.90
N VAL A 147 13.77 -0.45 12.15
CA VAL A 147 15.00 0.17 12.61
C VAL A 147 15.24 -0.29 14.06
N PRO A 148 16.50 -0.51 14.48
CA PRO A 148 17.70 -0.52 13.66
C PRO A 148 17.78 -1.70 12.68
N PHE A 149 18.49 -1.53 11.56
CA PHE A 149 18.75 -2.59 10.58
C PHE A 149 19.88 -3.53 10.99
N ASN A 150 20.89 -3.03 11.73
CA ASN A 150 22.05 -3.81 12.13
C ASN A 150 22.20 -3.87 13.66
N GLU A 151 22.91 -4.91 14.13
CA GLU A 151 23.24 -5.04 15.55
C GLU A 151 24.14 -3.88 16.01
N GLY A 152 23.82 -3.30 17.17
CA GLY A 152 24.61 -2.24 17.80
C GLY A 152 24.20 -0.81 17.44
N GLU A 153 23.27 -0.64 16.49
CA GLU A 153 22.64 0.65 16.17
C GLU A 153 21.44 0.93 17.10
N THR A 154 21.05 2.20 17.22
CA THR A 154 19.83 2.63 17.91
C THR A 154 18.89 3.39 16.98
N TYR A 155 17.65 3.66 17.42
CA TYR A 155 16.68 4.43 16.65
C TYR A 155 17.20 5.84 16.32
N GLU A 156 17.96 6.45 17.23
CA GLU A 156 18.53 7.79 17.11
C GLU A 156 19.67 7.89 16.09
N ASP A 157 20.19 6.75 15.60
CA ASP A 157 21.16 6.72 14.50
C ASP A 157 20.49 6.97 13.12
N TYR A 158 19.16 6.94 13.06
CA TYR A 158 18.37 7.07 11.84
C TYR A 158 17.73 8.46 11.73
N TYR A 159 17.72 8.99 10.51
CA TYR A 159 17.06 10.26 10.19
C TYR A 159 16.46 10.20 8.78
N LEU A 160 15.51 11.08 8.52
CA LEU A 160 15.00 11.32 7.18
C LEU A 160 15.73 12.52 6.59
N GLU A 161 16.32 12.31 5.41
CA GLU A 161 16.89 13.38 4.59
C GLU A 161 16.04 13.52 3.33
N PHE A 162 15.60 14.75 3.07
CA PHE A 162 14.87 15.10 1.86
C PHE A 162 15.84 15.69 0.84
N GLU A 163 15.55 15.52 -0.45
CA GLU A 163 16.42 16.00 -1.54
C GLU A 163 16.66 17.52 -1.50
N THR A 164 15.71 18.26 -0.92
CA THR A 164 15.80 19.70 -0.71
C THR A 164 15.26 20.08 0.66
N GLN A 165 15.58 21.28 1.13
CA GLN A 165 14.98 21.81 2.34
C GLN A 165 13.50 22.10 2.11
N GLU A 166 12.64 21.41 2.85
CA GLU A 166 11.20 21.63 2.85
C GLU A 166 10.80 22.42 4.10
N ASP A 167 10.01 23.50 3.91
CA ASP A 167 9.44 24.25 5.03
C ASP A 167 8.16 23.58 5.52
N LEU A 168 8.06 23.31 6.82
CA LEU A 168 6.82 22.81 7.42
C LEU A 168 5.74 23.90 7.32
N GLN A 169 4.79 23.73 6.41
CA GLN A 169 3.61 24.58 6.33
C GLN A 169 2.48 23.97 7.17
N ALA A 170 2.04 24.74 8.18
CA ALA A 170 0.95 24.39 9.08
C ALA A 170 -0.42 24.74 8.48
#